data_AF-A0A4U6RUK9-F1
#
_entry.id   AF-A0A4U6RUK9-F1
#
_cell.length_a   1.000
_cell.length_b   1.000
_cell.length_c   1.000
_cell.angle_alpha   90.00
_cell.angle_beta   90.00
_cell.angle_gamma   90.00
#
_symmetry.space_group_name_H-M   'P 1'
#
loop_
_entity.id
_entity.type
_entity.pdbx_description
1 polymer ?
#
loop_
_entity_poly.entity_id
_entity_poly.type
_entity_poly.pdbx_seq_one_letter_code
_entity_poly.pdbx_strand_id
1 'polypeptide(L)'
;MDNKINEIRRKISMLRAEMTLIEASIRDQVNRDLDCSEASYRLMAMRAEVAELIVRWKAAGGGERLPTVRERLSRSFEDRAGAKVKVDKAKKPGASHSNARV
;
A
#
# COMPACT_ATOMS: atom_id res chain seq x y z
N MET A 1 -0.07 -6.53 2.40
CA MET A 1 0.25 -6.15 1.01
C MET A 1 -1.10 -5.86 0.41
N ASP A 2 -1.49 -4.59 0.43
CA ASP A 2 -2.92 -4.28 0.45
C ASP A 2 -3.40 -4.23 -0.99
N ASN A 3 -4.42 -5.06 -1.30
CA ASN A 3 -4.94 -5.23 -2.66
C ASN A 3 -5.24 -3.87 -3.31
N LYS A 4 -5.77 -2.94 -2.51
CA LYS A 4 -6.09 -1.57 -2.89
C LYS A 4 -4.87 -0.73 -3.30
N ILE A 5 -3.74 -0.83 -2.59
CA ILE A 5 -2.49 -0.11 -2.94
C ILE A 5 -1.94 -0.63 -4.27
N ASN A 6 -1.97 -1.95 -4.47
CA ASN A 6 -1.50 -2.57 -5.69
C ASN A 6 -2.39 -2.20 -6.90
N GLU A 7 -3.70 -2.14 -6.70
CA GLU A 7 -4.65 -1.71 -7.71
C GLU A 7 -4.42 -0.24 -8.14
N ILE A 8 -4.26 0.67 -7.17
CA ILE A 8 -3.94 2.08 -7.48
C ILE A 8 -2.62 2.19 -8.25
N ARG A 9 -1.59 1.41 -7.87
CA ARG A 9 -0.33 1.38 -8.60
C ARG A 9 -0.51 0.90 -10.04
N ARG A 10 -1.28 -0.17 -10.27
CA ARG A 10 -1.56 -0.69 -11.62
C ARG A 10 -2.28 0.36 -12.46
N LYS A 11 -3.28 1.04 -11.90
CA LYS A 11 -4.03 2.09 -12.60
C LYS A 11 -3.15 3.29 -12.96
N ILE A 12 -2.27 3.73 -12.05
CA ILE A 12 -1.28 4.78 -12.34
C ILE A 12 -0.34 4.34 -13.49
N SER A 13 0.15 3.11 -13.47
CA SER A 13 1.02 2.60 -14.55
C SER A 13 0.30 2.56 -15.90
N MET A 14 -0.96 2.11 -15.93
CA MET A 14 -1.78 2.07 -17.14
C MET A 14 -2.00 3.47 -17.72
N LEU A 15 -2.47 4.41 -16.90
CA LEU A 15 -2.70 5.79 -17.33
C LEU A 15 -1.43 6.45 -17.86
N ARG A 16 -0.27 6.21 -17.23
CA ARG A 16 1.01 6.73 -17.73
C ARG A 16 1.38 6.16 -19.10
N ALA A 17 1.12 4.87 -19.34
CA ALA A 17 1.37 4.27 -20.64
C ALA A 17 0.45 4.87 -21.72
N GLU A 18 -0.83 5.07 -21.41
CA GLU A 18 -1.78 5.73 -22.31
C GLU A 18 -1.42 7.19 -22.58
N MET A 19 -0.99 7.93 -21.55
CA MET A 19 -0.51 9.29 -21.69
C MET A 19 0.65 9.40 -22.67
N THR A 20 1.62 8.47 -22.63
CA THR A 20 2.73 8.44 -23.59
C THR A 20 2.24 8.30 -25.04
N LEU A 21 1.19 7.51 -25.28
CA LEU A 21 0.60 7.35 -26.61
C LEU A 21 -0.10 8.63 -27.07
N ILE A 22 -0.83 9.31 -26.17
CA ILE A 22 -1.46 10.60 -26.49
C ILE A 22 -0.42 11.69 -26.73
N GLU A 23 0.66 11.74 -25.95
CA GLU A 23 1.77 12.67 -26.18
C GLU A 23 2.45 12.45 -27.54
N ALA A 24 2.60 11.19 -27.96
CA ALA A 24 3.07 10.87 -29.31
C ALA A 24 2.09 11.37 -30.40
N SER A 25 0.78 11.15 -30.21
CA SER A 25 -0.25 11.65 -31.13
C SER A 25 -0.26 13.18 -31.22
N ILE A 26 -0.09 13.90 -30.11
CA ILE A 26 0.01 15.36 -30.10
C ILE A 26 1.23 15.79 -30.93
N ARG A 27 2.38 15.14 -30.73
CA ARG A 27 3.59 15.43 -31.50
C ARG A 27 3.36 15.20 -33.00
N ASP A 28 2.66 14.14 -33.37
CA ASP A 28 2.32 13.85 -34.77
C ASP A 28 1.36 14.88 -35.38
N GLN A 29 0.37 15.35 -34.61
CA GLN A 29 -0.54 16.42 -35.03
C GLN A 29 0.21 17.74 -35.25
N VAL A 30 1.06 18.13 -34.30
CA VAL A 30 1.89 19.34 -34.39
C VAL A 30 2.84 19.28 -35.59
N ASN A 31 3.48 18.14 -35.82
CA ASN A 31 4.38 17.95 -36.97
C ASN A 31 3.67 18.03 -38.34
N ARG A 32 2.34 17.95 -38.36
CA ARG A 32 1.50 18.02 -39.57
C ARG A 32 0.67 19.30 -39.61
N ASP A 33 0.92 20.24 -38.71
CA ASP A 33 0.15 21.49 -38.57
C ASP A 33 -1.36 21.25 -38.38
N LEU A 34 -1.72 20.14 -37.72
CA LEU A 34 -3.10 19.79 -37.38
C LEU A 34 -3.49 20.30 -35.99
N ASP A 35 -4.79 20.50 -35.78
CA ASP A 35 -5.31 20.83 -34.45
C ASP A 35 -5.08 19.67 -33.47
N CYS A 36 -4.47 19.98 -32.31
CA CYS A 36 -4.18 19.04 -31.24
C CYS A 36 -4.96 19.34 -29.94
N SER A 37 -5.94 20.24 -30.00
CA SER A 37 -6.70 20.71 -28.83
C SER A 37 -7.35 19.55 -28.07
N GLU A 38 -8.04 18.64 -28.78
CA GLU A 38 -8.73 17.50 -28.17
C GLU A 38 -7.75 16.54 -27.48
N ALA A 39 -6.67 16.16 -28.17
CA ALA A 39 -5.65 15.28 -27.61
C ALA A 39 -4.98 15.91 -26.38
N SER A 40 -4.77 17.24 -26.40
CA SER A 40 -4.24 18.00 -25.27
C SER A 40 -5.20 18.03 -24.08
N TYR A 41 -6.50 18.24 -24.30
CA TYR A 41 -7.51 18.16 -23.24
C TYR A 41 -7.55 16.76 -22.60
N ARG A 42 -7.51 15.72 -23.43
CA ARG A 42 -7.47 14.33 -22.94
C ARG A 42 -6.22 14.05 -22.10
N LEU A 43 -5.06 14.55 -22.53
CA LEU A 43 -3.82 14.45 -21.77
C LEU A 43 -3.92 15.14 -20.40
N MET A 44 -4.49 16.34 -20.36
CA MET A 44 -4.69 17.08 -19.10
C MET A 44 -5.66 16.33 -18.16
N ALA A 45 -6.74 15.76 -18.69
CA ALA A 45 -7.67 14.96 -17.91
C ALA A 45 -6.98 13.73 -17.27
N MET A 46 -6.17 12.99 -18.03
CA MET A 46 -5.40 11.86 -17.50
C MET A 46 -4.37 12.30 -16.45
N ARG A 47 -3.72 13.46 -16.64
CA ARG A 47 -2.79 14.04 -15.64
C ARG A 47 -3.51 14.34 -14.32
N ALA A 48 -4.72 14.89 -14.38
CA ALA A 48 -5.54 15.14 -13.20
C ALA A 48 -5.91 13.83 -12.49
N GLU A 49 -6.30 12.79 -13.23
CA GLU A 49 -6.62 11.48 -12.67
C GLU A 49 -5.40 10.84 -11.99
N VAL A 50 -4.22 10.89 -12.61
CA VAL A 50 -2.97 10.40 -12.01
C VAL A 50 -2.67 11.15 -10.71
N ALA A 51 -2.84 12.47 -10.69
CA ALA A 51 -2.62 13.28 -9.48
C ALA A 51 -3.56 12.84 -8.35
N GLU A 52 -4.83 12.61 -8.65
CA GLU A 52 -5.81 12.12 -7.68
C GLU A 52 -5.46 10.72 -7.16
N LEU A 53 -5.07 9.80 -8.05
CA LEU A 53 -4.64 8.46 -7.67
C LEU A 53 -3.40 8.48 -6.79
N ILE A 54 -2.46 9.40 -7.01
CA ILE A 54 -1.28 9.57 -6.15
C ILE A 54 -1.70 10.03 -4.75
N VAL A 55 -2.65 10.96 -4.63
CA VAL A 55 -3.17 11.39 -3.32
C VAL A 55 -3.84 10.21 -2.61
N ARG A 56 -4.70 9.46 -3.31
CA ARG A 56 -5.36 8.26 -2.75
C ARG A 56 -4.35 7.18 -2.36
N TRP A 57 -3.29 6.99 -3.15
CA TRP A 57 -2.21 6.05 -2.85
C TRP A 57 -1.45 6.44 -1.58
N LYS A 58 -1.12 7.73 -1.41
CA LYS A 58 -0.50 8.24 -0.18
C LYS A 58 -1.41 8.05 1.03
N ALA A 59 -2.69 8.39 0.90
CA ALA A 59 -3.70 8.21 1.96
C ALA A 59 -3.90 6.73 2.35
N ALA A 60 -3.68 5.81 1.41
CA ALA A 60 -3.70 4.37 1.66
C ALA A 60 -2.40 3.83 2.27
N GLY A 61 -1.44 4.68 2.66
CA GLY A 61 -0.16 4.27 3.24
C GLY A 61 0.92 3.91 2.21
N GLY A 62 0.72 4.25 0.93
CA GLY A 62 1.66 3.95 -0.14
C GLY A 62 3.02 4.64 -0.03
N GLY A 63 3.13 5.73 0.73
CA GLY A 63 4.37 6.46 0.96
C GLY A 63 5.13 6.07 2.23
N GLU A 64 4.51 5.31 3.13
CA GLU A 64 5.16 4.88 4.38
C GLU A 64 6.23 3.84 4.07
N ARG A 65 7.41 3.93 4.71
CA ARG A 65 8.46 2.92 4.53
C ARG A 65 7.89 1.55 4.88
N LEU A 66 7.78 0.68 3.88
CA LEU A 66 7.35 -0.70 4.11
C LEU A 66 8.37 -1.36 5.07
N PRO A 67 7.90 -2.05 6.12
CA PRO A 67 8.80 -2.79 6.99
C PRO A 67 9.59 -3.80 6.17
N THR A 68 10.91 -3.79 6.39
CA THR A 68 11.84 -4.74 5.79
C THR A 68 11.44 -6.17 6.15
N VAL A 69 11.91 -7.15 5.36
CA VAL A 69 11.66 -8.58 5.64
C VAL A 69 12.03 -8.93 7.08
N ARG A 70 13.17 -8.41 7.56
CA ARG A 70 13.64 -8.60 8.93
C ARG A 70 12.68 -7.99 9.96
N GLU A 71 12.24 -6.75 9.77
CA GLU A 71 11.28 -6.09 10.68
C GLU A 71 9.92 -6.83 10.71
N ARG A 72 9.46 -7.37 9.59
CA ARG A 72 8.24 -8.20 9.54
C ARG A 72 8.41 -9.51 10.29
N LEU A 73 9.53 -10.19 10.09
CA LEU A 73 9.84 -11.43 10.79
C LEU A 73 9.95 -11.19 12.29
N SER A 74 10.70 -10.18 12.72
CA SER A 74 10.85 -9.81 14.15
C SER A 74 9.50 -9.54 14.82
N ARG A 75 8.60 -8.75 14.20
CA ARG A 75 7.24 -8.53 14.73
C ARG A 75 6.44 -9.82 14.85
N SER A 76 6.52 -10.70 13.84
CA SER A 76 5.83 -12.00 13.90
C SER A 76 6.35 -12.91 15.03
N PHE A 77 7.64 -12.82 15.36
CA PHE A 77 8.23 -13.52 16.50
C PHE A 77 7.79 -12.90 17.82
N GLU A 78 7.76 -11.56 17.92
CA GLU A 78 7.29 -10.82 19.09
C GLU A 78 5.82 -11.10 19.39
N ASP A 79 4.94 -11.09 18.38
CA ASP A 79 3.52 -11.42 18.52
C ASP A 79 3.33 -12.86 19.02
N ARG A 80 4.13 -13.80 18.49
CA ARG A 80 4.09 -15.21 18.90
C ARG A 80 4.67 -15.43 20.29
N ALA A 81 5.72 -14.68 20.66
CA ALA A 81 6.30 -14.72 22.00
C ALA A 81 5.34 -14.14 23.03
N GLY A 82 4.68 -13.01 22.72
CA GLY A 82 3.64 -12.42 23.55
C GLY A 82 2.43 -13.33 23.75
N ALA A 83 2.06 -14.11 22.71
CA ALA A 83 1.02 -15.14 22.83
C ALA A 83 1.42 -16.26 23.80
N LYS A 84 2.68 -16.71 23.80
CA LYS A 84 3.19 -17.72 24.74
C LYS A 84 3.21 -17.23 26.19
N VAL A 85 3.70 -16.00 26.42
CA VAL A 85 3.77 -15.41 27.78
C VAL A 85 2.37 -15.27 28.42
N LYS A 86 1.34 -14.98 27.63
CA LYS A 86 -0.05 -14.92 28.13
C LYS A 86 -0.59 -16.30 28.55
N VAL A 87 -0.21 -17.36 27.86
CA VAL A 87 -0.60 -18.75 28.20
C VAL A 87 0.11 -19.22 29.47
N ASP A 88 1.38 -18.89 29.65
CA ASP A 88 2.14 -19.28 30.85
C ASP A 88 1.66 -18.56 32.12
N LYS A 89 1.23 -17.29 32.01
CA LYS A 89 0.68 -16.54 33.15
C LYS A 89 -0.68 -17.07 33.61
N ALA A 90 -1.43 -17.73 32.73
CA ALA A 90 -2.71 -18.39 33.06
C ALA A 90 -2.53 -19.75 33.74
N LYS A 91 -1.30 -20.30 33.81
CA LYS A 91 -1.01 -21.65 34.36
C LYS A 91 -0.22 -21.62 35.69
N LYS A 92 -0.53 -20.68 36.60
CA LYS A 92 -0.12 -20.80 38.01
C LYS A 92 -1.28 -21.33 38.85
N PRO A 93 -1.28 -22.60 39.29
CA PRO A 93 -2.19 -23.04 40.35
C PRO A 93 -1.67 -22.54 41.71
N GLY A 94 -2.61 -22.04 42.53
CA GLY A 94 -2.36 -21.49 43.85
C GLY A 94 -1.75 -22.51 44.83
N ALA A 95 -1.01 -21.95 45.78
CA ALA A 95 -0.33 -22.65 46.85
C ALA A 95 -1.28 -23.52 47.70
N SER A 96 -0.91 -24.78 47.91
CA SER A 96 -1.51 -25.65 48.91
C SER A 96 -0.78 -25.46 50.24
N HIS A 97 -1.46 -24.82 51.19
CA HIS A 97 -1.10 -24.85 52.61
C HIS A 97 -2.37 -25.09 53.43
N SER A 98 -2.43 -26.19 54.19
CA SER A 98 -2.54 -26.15 55.66
C SER A 98 -2.69 -27.54 56.26
N ASN A 99 -2.10 -27.68 57.46
CA ASN A 99 -1.95 -28.87 58.28
C ASN A 99 -3.26 -29.29 58.96
N ALA A 100 -3.42 -30.59 59.22
CA ALA A 100 -4.30 -31.11 60.26
C ALA A 100 -3.48 -31.98 61.23
N ARG A 101 -3.56 -31.59 62.51
CA ARG A 101 -2.85 -32.12 63.68
C ARG A 101 -3.76 -33.16 64.34
N VAL A 102 -3.22 -34.33 64.74
CA VAL A 102 -3.82 -35.27 65.70
C VAL A 102 -2.78 -35.59 66.75
#